data_AF-A0A1I6D3M3-F1
#
_entry.id   AF-A0A1I6D3M3-F1
#
_cell.length_a   1.000
_cell.length_b   1.000
_cell.length_c   1.000
_cell.angle_alpha   90.00
_cell.angle_beta   90.00
_cell.angle_gamma   90.00
#
_symmetry.space_group_name_H-M   'P 1'
#
loop_
_entity.id
_entity.type
_entity.pdbx_description
1 polymer ?
#
loop_
_entity_poly.entity_id
_entity_poly.type
_entity_poly.pdbx_seq_one_letter_code
_entity_poly.pdbx_strand_id
1 'polypeptide(L)'
;MTVKVSAGPPAVPGDRHVAKATRALLADELPRLRAGALAWRNGLGALLAGLIGFGLVRGRSDVTQLAPAWAATVGVLLLAALVTGSAAALLVMRAAHGRPRSAALPAGAVAADPAEVARWTEASASERALRRGVALSFACTALLAAAVGVTWYGPAKDKPRVEVRFPGGDRSCGEVVSTSSGKLVLKTPLGLQTVDLTEVDGLAAVVACDPPRPQDP
;
A
#
# COMPACT_ATOMS: atom_id res chain seq x y z
N MET A 1 -38.82 38.21 -9.90
CA MET A 1 -37.46 38.77 -9.75
C MET A 1 -36.94 39.06 -11.15
N THR A 2 -36.90 40.33 -11.57
CA THR A 2 -36.54 40.72 -12.95
C THR A 2 -35.09 41.23 -12.96
N VAL A 3 -34.19 40.46 -13.57
CA VAL A 3 -32.79 40.88 -13.76
C VAL A 3 -32.75 41.94 -14.87
N LYS A 4 -32.46 43.20 -14.51
CA LYS A 4 -32.17 44.25 -15.49
C LYS A 4 -30.74 44.08 -15.99
N VAL A 5 -30.60 43.72 -17.27
CA VAL A 5 -29.32 43.72 -17.97
C VAL A 5 -29.14 45.10 -18.62
N SER A 6 -28.06 45.80 -18.26
CA SER A 6 -27.67 47.06 -18.90
C SER A 6 -26.56 46.79 -19.90
N ALA A 7 -26.54 47.52 -21.02
CA ALA A 7 -25.43 47.46 -21.97
C ALA A 7 -24.14 47.98 -21.31
N GLY A 8 -23.06 47.20 -21.44
CA GLY A 8 -21.73 47.64 -21.04
C GLY A 8 -21.18 48.75 -21.94
N PRO A 9 -20.03 49.34 -21.59
CA PRO A 9 -19.36 50.36 -22.39
C PRO A 9 -19.15 49.91 -23.85
N PRO A 10 -19.13 50.85 -24.82
CA PRO A 10 -18.91 50.51 -26.22
C PRO A 10 -17.53 49.86 -26.41
N ALA A 11 -17.51 48.73 -27.12
CA ALA A 11 -16.29 47.95 -27.33
C ALA A 11 -15.25 48.77 -28.12
N VAL A 12 -14.03 48.82 -27.60
CA VAL A 12 -12.87 49.50 -28.19
C VAL A 12 -12.04 48.46 -28.97
N PRO A 13 -11.30 48.80 -30.04
CA PRO A 13 -10.54 47.81 -30.82
C PRO A 13 -9.55 46.96 -30.01
N GLY A 14 -9.02 47.47 -28.90
CA GLY A 14 -8.18 46.74 -27.94
C GLY A 14 -8.92 45.57 -27.27
N ASP A 15 -10.24 45.67 -27.09
CA ASP A 15 -11.05 44.62 -26.46
C ASP A 15 -11.13 43.36 -27.31
N ARG A 16 -10.95 43.47 -28.63
CA ARG A 16 -10.88 42.29 -29.53
C ARG A 16 -9.63 41.46 -29.27
N HIS A 17 -8.49 42.10 -29.01
CA HIS A 17 -7.24 41.41 -28.72
C HIS A 17 -7.32 40.73 -27.35
N VAL A 18 -7.85 41.44 -26.35
CA VAL A 18 -8.10 40.88 -25.02
C VAL A 18 -9.09 39.71 -25.10
N ALA A 19 -10.23 39.87 -25.79
CA ALA A 19 -11.21 38.80 -25.94
C ALA A 19 -10.68 37.58 -26.72
N LYS A 20 -9.82 37.78 -27.72
CA LYS A 20 -9.14 36.68 -28.43
C LYS A 20 -8.15 35.97 -27.52
N ALA A 21 -7.33 36.70 -26.77
CA ALA A 21 -6.39 36.14 -25.81
C ALA A 21 -7.11 35.34 -24.71
N THR A 22 -8.19 35.88 -24.15
CA THR A 22 -9.01 35.20 -23.14
C THR A 22 -9.68 33.94 -23.71
N ARG A 23 -10.19 33.98 -24.94
CA ARG A 23 -10.76 32.78 -25.59
C ARG A 23 -9.71 31.71 -25.87
N ALA A 24 -8.49 32.11 -26.26
CA ALA A 24 -7.40 31.17 -26.46
C ALA A 24 -6.99 30.49 -25.15
N LEU A 25 -6.93 31.25 -24.04
CA LEU A 25 -6.67 30.69 -22.71
C LEU A 25 -7.77 29.70 -22.28
N LEU A 26 -9.04 30.10 -22.43
CA LEU A 26 -10.19 29.24 -22.09
C LEU A 26 -10.29 27.97 -22.96
N ALA A 27 -9.86 28.04 -24.23
CA ALA A 27 -9.86 26.90 -25.13
C ALA A 27 -8.91 25.79 -24.67
N ASP A 28 -7.80 26.16 -24.03
CA ASP A 28 -6.81 25.21 -23.51
C ASP A 28 -7.13 24.69 -22.11
N GLU A 29 -8.05 25.31 -21.38
CA GLU A 29 -8.46 24.90 -20.03
C GLU A 29 -9.20 23.55 -20.06
N LEU A 30 -10.14 23.37 -21.00
CA LEU A 30 -10.97 22.16 -21.09
C LEU A 30 -10.15 20.90 -21.41
N PRO A 31 -9.22 20.92 -22.39
CA PRO A 31 -8.31 19.81 -22.65
C PRO A 31 -7.40 19.49 -21.45
N ARG A 32 -6.89 20.51 -20.74
CA ARG A 32 -6.07 20.31 -19.52
C ARG A 32 -6.86 19.64 -18.40
N LEU A 33 -8.11 20.05 -18.17
CA LEU A 33 -8.99 19.44 -17.19
C LEU A 33 -9.29 17.98 -17.53
N ARG A 34 -9.56 17.68 -18.81
CA ARG A 34 -9.77 16.29 -19.27
C ARG A 34 -8.52 15.43 -19.12
N ALA A 35 -7.35 15.97 -19.47
CA ALA A 35 -6.07 15.29 -19.28
C ALA A 35 -5.82 14.99 -17.79
N GLY A 36 -6.09 15.96 -16.91
CA GLY A 36 -6.04 15.78 -15.47
C GLY A 36 -7.00 14.69 -14.97
N ALA A 37 -8.26 14.69 -15.42
CA ALA A 37 -9.24 13.67 -15.05
C ALA A 37 -8.84 12.25 -15.51
N LEU A 38 -8.29 12.12 -16.73
CA LEU A 38 -7.77 10.84 -17.24
C LEU A 38 -6.56 10.36 -16.43
N ALA A 39 -5.64 11.26 -16.08
CA ALA A 39 -4.50 10.93 -15.24
C ALA A 39 -4.93 10.45 -13.84
N TRP A 40 -5.91 11.12 -13.23
CA TRP A 40 -6.50 10.68 -11.95
C TRP A 40 -7.13 9.30 -12.04
N ARG A 41 -7.90 9.02 -13.09
CA ARG A 41 -8.49 7.69 -13.32
C ARG A 41 -7.41 6.62 -13.47
N ASN A 42 -6.36 6.91 -14.23
CA ASN A 42 -5.26 5.96 -14.45
C ASN A 42 -4.45 5.75 -13.16
N GLY A 43 -4.23 6.79 -12.36
CA GLY A 43 -3.61 6.68 -11.04
C GLY A 43 -4.43 5.82 -10.07
N LEU A 44 -5.75 6.01 -10.01
CA LEU A 44 -6.67 5.16 -9.26
C LEU A 44 -6.64 3.71 -9.77
N GLY A 45 -6.62 3.51 -11.08
CA GLY A 45 -6.49 2.19 -11.70
C GLY A 45 -5.20 1.48 -11.31
N ALA A 46 -4.06 2.19 -11.32
CA ALA A 46 -2.78 1.66 -10.90
C ALA A 46 -2.76 1.29 -9.40
N LEU A 47 -3.37 2.12 -8.54
CA LEU A 47 -3.52 1.81 -7.10
C LEU A 47 -4.35 0.55 -6.88
N LEU A 48 -5.49 0.43 -7.56
CA LEU A 48 -6.36 -0.76 -7.47
C LEU A 48 -5.66 -2.01 -8.02
N ALA A 49 -4.98 -1.90 -9.16
CA ALA A 49 -4.19 -2.99 -9.72
C ALA A 49 -3.05 -3.42 -8.79
N GLY A 50 -2.38 -2.47 -8.14
CA GLY A 50 -1.37 -2.75 -7.13
C GLY A 50 -1.93 -3.50 -5.92
N LEU A 51 -3.10 -3.07 -5.40
CA LEU A 51 -3.80 -3.76 -4.31
C LEU A 51 -4.20 -5.20 -4.69
N ILE A 52 -4.75 -5.40 -5.89
CA ILE A 52 -5.15 -6.72 -6.39
C ILE A 52 -3.93 -7.60 -6.66
N GLY A 53 -2.89 -7.05 -7.31
CA GLY A 53 -1.64 -7.74 -7.58
C GLY A 53 -0.93 -8.18 -6.30
N PHE A 54 -0.90 -7.31 -5.29
CA PHE A 54 -0.41 -7.67 -3.96
C PHE A 54 -1.24 -8.78 -3.31
N GLY A 55 -2.57 -8.71 -3.43
CA GLY A 55 -3.47 -9.77 -2.96
C GLY A 55 -3.23 -11.12 -3.64
N LEU A 56 -2.86 -11.14 -4.92
CA LEU A 56 -2.55 -12.35 -5.69
C LEU A 56 -1.18 -12.95 -5.34
N VAL A 57 -0.19 -12.12 -4.97
CA VAL A 57 1.14 -12.58 -4.54
C VAL A 57 1.10 -13.37 -3.21
N ARG A 58 0.02 -13.28 -2.42
CA ARG A 58 -0.22 -14.14 -1.24
C ARG A 58 -0.20 -15.64 -1.53
N GLY A 59 -0.38 -16.06 -2.79
CA GLY A 59 -0.59 -17.47 -3.15
C GLY A 59 0.61 -18.41 -3.00
N ARG A 60 1.82 -17.93 -2.66
CA ARG A 60 3.00 -18.82 -2.54
C ARG A 60 3.82 -18.71 -1.24
N SER A 61 3.53 -17.70 -0.41
CA SER A 61 4.20 -17.55 0.89
C SER A 61 3.17 -17.07 1.89
N ASP A 62 2.63 -18.01 2.64
CA ASP A 62 1.74 -17.72 3.76
C ASP A 62 2.46 -16.78 4.73
N VAL A 63 2.12 -15.49 4.73
CA VAL A 63 2.53 -14.57 5.81
C VAL A 63 2.07 -15.10 7.18
N THR A 64 1.05 -15.98 7.19
CA THR A 64 0.56 -16.72 8.37
C THR A 64 1.51 -17.82 8.85
N GLN A 65 2.57 -18.13 8.11
CA GLN A 65 3.66 -19.01 8.52
C GLN A 65 4.84 -18.25 9.11
N LEU A 66 4.88 -16.91 9.03
CA LEU A 66 5.87 -16.12 9.77
C LEU A 66 5.49 -16.03 11.24
N ALA A 67 6.48 -15.88 12.10
CA ALA A 67 6.25 -15.53 13.49
C ALA A 67 5.42 -14.22 13.57
N PRO A 68 4.51 -14.09 14.55
CA PRO A 68 3.47 -13.04 14.55
C PRO A 68 4.03 -11.61 14.49
N ALA A 69 5.17 -11.37 15.14
CA ALA A 69 5.87 -10.08 15.06
C ALA A 69 6.33 -9.75 13.63
N TRP A 70 6.87 -10.74 12.92
CA TRP A 70 7.37 -10.57 11.55
C TRP A 70 6.23 -10.43 10.54
N ALA A 71 5.15 -11.18 10.72
CA ALA A 71 3.92 -10.98 9.96
C ALA A 71 3.38 -9.54 10.12
N ALA A 72 3.39 -9.01 11.36
CA ALA A 72 3.00 -7.62 11.62
C ALA A 72 3.94 -6.61 10.92
N THR A 73 5.27 -6.84 10.96
CA THR A 73 6.23 -5.96 10.27
C THR A 73 6.01 -5.91 8.76
N VAL A 74 5.72 -7.05 8.11
CA VAL A 74 5.38 -7.10 6.68
C VAL A 74 4.13 -6.27 6.43
N GLY A 75 3.08 -6.43 7.24
CA GLY A 75 1.86 -5.63 7.15
C GLY A 75 2.11 -4.13 7.25
N VAL A 76 2.94 -3.70 8.21
CA VAL A 76 3.30 -2.28 8.40
C VAL A 76 4.11 -1.74 7.22
N LEU A 77 5.10 -2.49 6.71
CA LEU A 77 5.90 -2.09 5.56
C LEU A 77 5.04 -1.89 4.30
N LEU A 78 4.08 -2.78 4.08
CA LEU A 78 3.15 -2.69 2.96
C LEU A 78 2.18 -1.53 3.09
N LEU A 79 1.65 -1.29 4.29
CA LEU A 79 0.81 -0.12 4.57
C LEU A 79 1.60 1.16 4.31
N ALA A 80 2.84 1.23 4.79
CA ALA A 80 3.73 2.37 4.57
C ALA A 80 4.03 2.57 3.07
N ALA A 81 4.30 1.49 2.33
CA ALA A 81 4.49 1.54 0.88
C ALA A 81 3.24 2.07 0.16
N LEU A 82 2.04 1.63 0.55
CA LEU A 82 0.79 2.10 -0.02
C LEU A 82 0.57 3.59 0.23
N VAL A 83 0.79 4.06 1.46
CA VAL A 83 0.63 5.47 1.85
C VAL A 83 1.67 6.35 1.12
N THR A 84 2.94 5.94 1.11
CA THR A 84 4.01 6.69 0.46
C THR A 84 3.85 6.71 -1.06
N GLY A 85 3.49 5.59 -1.69
CA GLY A 85 3.19 5.50 -3.11
C GLY A 85 1.99 6.37 -3.50
N SER A 86 0.92 6.35 -2.70
CA SER A 86 -0.24 7.24 -2.91
C SER A 86 0.14 8.71 -2.79
N ALA A 87 0.93 9.08 -1.78
CA ALA A 87 1.43 10.44 -1.61
C ALA A 87 2.35 10.87 -2.77
N ALA A 88 3.23 9.99 -3.23
CA ALA A 88 4.09 10.21 -4.40
C ALA A 88 3.24 10.49 -5.65
N ALA A 89 2.26 9.63 -5.93
CA ALA A 89 1.34 9.78 -7.06
C ALA A 89 0.59 11.12 -7.00
N LEU A 90 0.06 11.47 -5.82
CA LEU A 90 -0.64 12.76 -5.60
C LEU A 90 0.27 13.97 -5.83
N LEU A 91 1.54 13.90 -5.42
CA LEU A 91 2.50 14.99 -5.58
C LEU A 91 2.97 15.14 -7.03
N VAL A 92 3.23 14.03 -7.73
CA VAL A 92 3.59 14.03 -9.15
C VAL A 92 2.41 14.54 -9.99
N MET A 93 1.18 14.10 -9.70
CA MET A 93 -0.01 14.62 -10.39
C MET A 93 -0.24 16.12 -10.13
N ARG A 94 -0.03 16.58 -8.90
CA ARG A 94 -0.08 18.01 -8.56
C ARG A 94 0.98 18.84 -9.27
N ALA A 95 2.18 18.28 -9.46
CA ALA A 95 3.25 18.94 -10.18
C ALA A 95 2.99 19.00 -11.70
N ALA A 96 2.40 17.95 -12.27
CA ALA A 96 2.14 17.85 -13.71
C ALA A 96 0.95 18.69 -14.19
N HIS A 97 -0.08 18.86 -13.35
CA HIS A 97 -1.34 19.51 -13.75
C HIS A 97 -1.68 20.77 -12.95
N GLY A 98 -0.80 21.20 -12.03
CA GLY A 98 -1.08 22.31 -11.13
C GLY A 98 -2.10 21.95 -10.04
N ARG A 99 -2.24 22.81 -9.03
CA ARG A 99 -3.31 22.68 -8.02
C ARG A 99 -4.62 23.18 -8.64
N PRO A 100 -5.74 22.43 -8.55
CA PRO A 100 -7.05 22.98 -8.87
C PRO A 100 -7.41 24.02 -7.79
N ARG A 101 -6.94 25.24 -7.98
CA ARG A 101 -7.35 26.40 -7.18
C ARG A 101 -7.99 27.36 -8.15
N SER A 102 -9.28 27.60 -7.97
CA SER A 102 -9.98 28.71 -8.59
C SER A 102 -9.38 30.00 -8.02
N ALA A 103 -8.33 30.53 -8.66
CA ALA A 103 -7.86 31.87 -8.34
C ALA A 103 -8.95 32.84 -8.81
N ALA A 104 -9.69 33.43 -7.87
CA ALA A 104 -10.54 34.56 -8.19
C ALA A 104 -9.61 35.71 -8.62
N LEU A 105 -9.77 36.19 -9.86
CA LEU A 105 -9.00 37.35 -10.32
C LEU A 105 -9.29 38.53 -9.38
N PRO A 106 -8.26 39.16 -8.79
CA PRO A 106 -8.46 40.40 -8.06
C PRO A 106 -8.95 41.46 -9.04
N ALA A 107 -10.15 41.99 -8.83
CA ALA A 107 -10.62 43.13 -9.58
C ALA A 107 -9.73 44.35 -9.23
N GLY A 108 -8.86 44.76 -10.16
CA GLY A 108 -8.23 46.09 -10.15
C GLY A 108 -6.75 46.21 -9.77
N ALA A 109 -5.91 45.17 -9.89
CA ALA A 109 -4.47 45.31 -9.58
C ALA A 109 -3.64 45.79 -10.79
N VAL A 110 -3.38 47.10 -10.84
CA VAL A 110 -2.37 47.75 -11.70
C VAL A 110 -1.14 48.07 -10.85
N ALA A 111 -0.18 47.15 -10.75
CA ALA A 111 1.22 47.40 -10.37
C ALA A 111 2.00 46.07 -10.32
N ALA A 112 3.09 45.96 -11.10
CA ALA A 112 4.00 44.81 -11.24
C ALA A 112 3.31 43.47 -11.56
N ASP A 113 3.38 43.01 -12.82
CA ASP A 113 2.60 41.89 -13.38
C ASP A 113 2.30 40.80 -12.33
N PRO A 114 1.13 40.86 -11.66
CA PRO A 114 0.79 39.93 -10.59
C PRO A 114 0.73 38.49 -11.11
N ALA A 115 0.54 38.34 -12.43
CA ALA A 115 0.57 37.06 -13.10
C ALA A 115 1.98 36.47 -13.20
N GLU A 116 3.06 37.25 -13.26
CA GLU A 116 4.43 36.71 -13.22
C GLU A 116 4.80 36.18 -11.84
N VAL A 117 4.46 36.91 -10.77
CA VAL A 117 4.72 36.46 -9.39
C VAL A 117 3.87 35.23 -9.04
N ALA A 118 2.60 35.20 -9.47
CA ALA A 118 1.75 34.01 -9.34
C ALA A 118 2.32 32.82 -10.13
N ARG A 119 2.72 33.01 -11.39
CA ARG A 119 3.35 31.97 -12.22
C ARG A 119 4.65 31.44 -11.61
N TRP A 120 5.48 32.31 -11.04
CA TRP A 120 6.76 31.92 -10.44
C TRP A 120 6.58 31.16 -9.10
N THR A 121 5.64 31.59 -8.27
CA THR A 121 5.30 30.87 -7.03
C THR A 121 4.64 29.51 -7.31
N GLU A 122 3.83 29.40 -8.37
CA GLU A 122 3.28 28.12 -8.83
C GLU A 122 4.35 27.20 -9.43
N ALA A 123 5.26 27.73 -10.25
CA ALA A 123 6.36 26.94 -10.83
C ALA A 123 7.27 26.36 -9.74
N SER A 124 7.67 27.16 -8.75
CA SER A 124 8.53 26.71 -7.65
C SER A 124 7.82 25.76 -6.67
N ALA A 125 6.50 25.89 -6.50
CA ALA A 125 5.71 24.93 -5.72
C ALA A 125 5.58 23.59 -6.44
N SER A 126 5.36 23.60 -7.75
CA SER A 126 5.28 22.40 -8.60
C SER A 126 6.60 21.65 -8.65
N GLU A 127 7.73 22.36 -8.74
CA GLU A 127 9.06 21.75 -8.73
C GLU A 127 9.36 21.04 -7.40
N ARG A 128 9.05 21.68 -6.26
CA ARG A 128 9.21 21.06 -4.94
C ARG A 128 8.30 19.85 -4.76
N ALA A 129 7.07 19.90 -5.29
CA ALA A 129 6.16 18.77 -5.29
C ALA A 129 6.70 17.61 -6.14
N LEU A 130 7.29 17.90 -7.30
CA LEU A 130 7.91 16.90 -8.17
C LEU A 130 9.10 16.22 -7.49
N ARG A 131 10.04 16.98 -6.93
CA ARG A 131 11.21 16.42 -6.23
C ARG A 131 10.79 15.55 -5.03
N ARG A 132 9.80 15.99 -4.26
CA ARG A 132 9.24 15.19 -3.15
C ARG A 132 8.51 13.94 -3.65
N GLY A 133 7.76 14.05 -4.75
CA GLY A 133 7.09 12.93 -5.40
C GLY A 133 8.08 11.86 -5.84
N VAL A 134 9.15 12.25 -6.53
CA VAL A 134 10.24 11.35 -6.95
C VAL A 134 10.91 10.68 -5.74
N ALA A 135 11.24 11.44 -4.70
CA ALA A 135 11.83 10.88 -3.48
C ALA A 135 10.90 9.86 -2.79
N LEU A 136 9.60 10.16 -2.72
CA LEU A 136 8.60 9.24 -2.15
C LEU A 136 8.37 8.00 -3.02
N SER A 137 8.51 8.10 -4.34
CA SER A 137 8.49 6.93 -5.23
C SER A 137 9.65 5.98 -4.93
N PHE A 138 10.87 6.50 -4.80
CA PHE A 138 12.02 5.68 -4.40
C PHE A 138 11.84 5.07 -3.00
N ALA A 139 11.30 5.84 -2.05
CA ALA A 139 11.00 5.34 -0.72
C ALA A 139 9.96 4.20 -0.76
N CYS A 140 8.90 4.33 -1.56
CA CYS A 140 7.91 3.28 -1.77
C CYS A 140 8.55 2.01 -2.35
N THR A 141 9.40 2.15 -3.39
CA THR A 141 10.14 1.02 -3.96
C THR A 141 11.02 0.34 -2.91
N ALA A 142 11.72 1.10 -2.08
CA ALA A 142 12.55 0.55 -1.00
C ALA A 142 11.70 -0.20 0.05
N LEU A 143 10.54 0.35 0.45
CA LEU A 143 9.63 -0.30 1.39
C LEU A 143 9.04 -1.60 0.84
N LEU A 144 8.70 -1.63 -0.45
CA LEU A 144 8.24 -2.85 -1.12
C LEU A 144 9.35 -3.91 -1.17
N ALA A 145 10.57 -3.51 -1.55
CA ALA A 145 11.72 -4.42 -1.56
C ALA A 145 12.00 -5.00 -0.16
N ALA A 146 11.91 -4.15 0.88
CA ALA A 146 12.05 -4.58 2.27
C ALA A 146 10.93 -5.56 2.66
N ALA A 147 9.67 -5.29 2.31
CA ALA A 147 8.55 -6.19 2.60
C ALA A 147 8.74 -7.57 1.96
N VAL A 148 9.20 -7.60 0.70
CA VAL A 148 9.54 -8.85 0.00
C VAL A 148 10.69 -9.57 0.71
N GLY A 149 11.77 -8.86 1.05
CA GLY A 149 12.90 -9.43 1.78
C GLY A 149 12.47 -10.04 3.11
N VAL A 150 11.66 -9.33 3.91
CA VAL A 150 11.15 -9.85 5.18
C VAL A 150 10.23 -11.06 4.99
N THR A 151 9.43 -11.08 3.91
CA THR A 151 8.56 -12.23 3.63
C THR A 151 9.37 -13.50 3.30
N TRP A 152 10.51 -13.35 2.62
CA TRP A 152 11.36 -14.48 2.20
C TRP A 152 12.35 -14.93 3.27
N TYR A 153 12.86 -13.99 4.07
CA TYR A 153 13.93 -14.25 5.03
C TYR A 153 13.48 -14.13 6.50
N GLY A 154 12.20 -13.82 6.74
CA GLY A 154 11.63 -13.75 8.08
C GLY A 154 11.54 -15.13 8.73
N PRO A 155 11.78 -15.24 10.05
CA PRO A 155 11.69 -16.51 10.75
C PRO A 155 10.26 -17.04 10.71
N ALA A 156 10.14 -18.33 10.41
CA ALA A 156 8.87 -19.04 10.46
C ALA A 156 8.34 -19.10 11.90
N LYS A 157 7.02 -19.24 12.04
CA LYS A 157 6.37 -19.56 13.31
C LYS A 157 6.85 -20.91 13.82
N ASP A 158 6.87 -21.06 15.13
CA ASP A 158 7.06 -22.37 15.74
C ASP A 158 5.99 -23.34 15.23
N LYS A 159 6.45 -24.51 14.79
CA LYS A 159 5.54 -25.53 14.26
C LYS A 159 4.72 -26.11 15.41
N PRO A 160 3.42 -26.43 15.16
CA PRO A 160 2.56 -26.98 16.19
C PRO A 160 3.14 -28.30 16.71
N ARG A 161 3.28 -28.38 18.04
CA ARG A 161 3.70 -29.59 18.74
C ARG A 161 2.45 -30.32 19.23
N VAL A 162 2.50 -31.64 19.16
CA VAL A 162 1.41 -32.49 19.61
C VAL A 162 1.98 -33.46 20.63
N GLU A 163 1.30 -33.53 21.79
CA GLU A 163 1.49 -34.58 22.77
C GLU A 163 0.48 -35.69 22.50
N VAL A 164 1.00 -36.90 22.35
CA VAL A 164 0.26 -38.12 22.09
C VAL A 164 0.31 -38.99 23.33
N ARG A 165 -0.87 -39.43 23.79
CA ARG A 165 -1.02 -40.28 24.97
C ARG A 165 -1.35 -41.71 24.54
N PHE A 166 -0.57 -42.66 25.03
CA PHE A 166 -0.73 -44.09 24.74
C PHE A 166 -1.44 -44.83 25.88
N PRO A 167 -2.11 -45.96 25.56
CA PRO A 167 -2.57 -46.91 26.56
C PRO A 167 -1.42 -47.33 27.46
N GLY A 168 -1.57 -47.17 28.77
CA GLY A 168 -0.51 -47.46 29.75
C GLY A 168 0.19 -46.22 30.33
N GLY A 169 -0.18 -45.02 29.89
CA GLY A 169 0.27 -43.75 30.49
C GLY A 169 1.53 -43.15 29.86
N ASP A 170 2.12 -43.84 28.89
CA ASP A 170 3.23 -43.34 28.10
C ASP A 170 2.80 -42.13 27.24
N ARG A 171 3.74 -41.20 27.06
CA ARG A 171 3.52 -39.96 26.33
C ARG A 171 4.66 -39.70 25.36
N SER A 172 4.31 -39.33 24.14
CA SER A 172 5.28 -38.84 23.15
C SER A 172 4.90 -37.43 22.73
N CYS A 173 5.88 -36.53 22.70
CA CYS A 173 5.66 -35.17 22.25
C CYS A 173 6.65 -34.81 21.14
N GLY A 174 6.13 -34.23 20.07
CA GLY A 174 6.94 -33.88 18.91
C GLY A 174 6.24 -32.92 17.96
N GLU A 175 7.00 -32.48 16.97
CA GLU A 175 6.49 -31.65 15.88
C GLU A 175 5.83 -32.54 14.81
N VAL A 176 4.63 -32.17 14.34
CA VAL A 176 3.94 -32.95 13.31
C VAL A 176 4.62 -32.72 11.95
N VAL A 177 5.14 -33.80 11.35
CA VAL A 177 5.77 -33.79 10.03
C VAL A 177 4.76 -34.15 8.94
N SER A 178 3.95 -35.18 9.18
CA SER A 178 2.91 -35.60 8.24
C SER A 178 1.82 -36.42 8.92
N THR A 179 0.62 -36.36 8.38
CA THR A 179 -0.51 -37.22 8.73
C THR A 179 -1.03 -37.91 7.48
N SER A 180 -0.90 -39.23 7.39
CA SER A 180 -1.45 -40.00 6.26
C SER A 180 -1.93 -41.37 6.71
N SER A 181 -3.08 -41.81 6.20
CA SER A 181 -3.56 -43.19 6.37
C SER A 181 -3.66 -43.65 7.82
N GLY A 182 -4.16 -42.79 8.71
CA GLY A 182 -4.28 -43.10 10.15
C GLY A 182 -2.95 -43.06 10.91
N LYS A 183 -1.84 -42.68 10.28
CA LYS A 183 -0.53 -42.56 10.92
C LYS A 183 -0.09 -41.10 11.04
N LEU A 184 0.45 -40.77 12.20
CA LEU A 184 1.01 -39.46 12.54
C LEU A 184 2.54 -39.60 12.64
N VAL A 185 3.28 -38.84 11.84
CA VAL A 185 4.75 -38.80 11.92
C VAL A 185 5.15 -37.58 12.74
N LEU A 186 5.77 -37.85 13.88
CA LEU A 186 6.29 -36.85 14.80
C LEU A 186 7.81 -36.75 14.68
N LYS A 187 8.34 -35.53 14.67
CA LYS A 187 9.76 -35.27 14.88
C LYS A 187 10.00 -35.01 16.36
N THR A 188 10.70 -35.93 17.00
CA THR A 188 11.10 -35.89 18.40
C THR A 188 12.61 -35.63 18.51
N PRO A 189 13.16 -35.35 19.71
CA PRO A 189 14.62 -35.24 19.90
C PRO A 189 15.39 -36.52 19.53
N LEU A 190 14.73 -37.67 19.62
CA LEU A 190 15.31 -38.99 19.31
C LEU A 190 15.21 -39.35 17.82
N GLY A 191 14.52 -38.55 17.01
CA GLY A 191 14.31 -38.78 15.58
C GLY A 191 12.85 -38.74 15.16
N LEU A 192 12.57 -39.24 13.95
CA LEU A 192 11.22 -39.38 13.44
C LEU A 192 10.55 -40.60 14.06
N GLN A 193 9.39 -40.39 14.68
CA GLN A 193 8.57 -41.44 15.27
C GLN A 193 7.22 -41.47 14.53
N THR A 194 6.85 -42.64 14.01
CA THR A 194 5.53 -42.86 13.42
C THR A 194 4.62 -43.44 14.49
N VAL A 195 3.49 -42.79 14.73
CA VAL A 195 2.47 -43.19 15.69
C VAL A 195 1.21 -43.58 14.94
N ASP A 196 0.67 -44.76 15.22
CA ASP A 196 -0.63 -45.17 14.70
C ASP A 196 -1.75 -44.51 15.53
N LEU A 197 -2.66 -43.80 14.87
CA LEU A 197 -3.75 -43.08 15.55
C LEU A 197 -4.81 -44.03 16.13
N THR A 198 -4.78 -45.31 15.77
CA THR A 198 -5.65 -46.33 16.36
C THR A 198 -5.14 -46.84 17.71
N GLU A 199 -3.87 -46.61 18.03
CA GLU A 199 -3.19 -47.11 19.23
C GLU A 199 -3.06 -46.04 20.32
N VAL A 200 -3.80 -44.93 20.24
CA VAL A 200 -3.64 -43.77 21.12
C VAL A 200 -4.94 -43.39 21.81
N ASP A 201 -4.82 -43.10 23.12
CA ASP A 201 -5.93 -42.70 23.98
C ASP A 201 -6.34 -41.25 23.77
N GLY A 202 -5.43 -40.40 23.28
CA GLY A 202 -5.75 -39.01 23.00
C GLY A 202 -4.59 -38.19 22.44
N LEU A 203 -4.97 -37.08 21.81
CA LEU A 203 -4.08 -36.08 21.22
C LEU A 203 -4.34 -34.73 21.90
N ALA A 204 -3.28 -34.02 22.26
CA ALA A 204 -3.37 -32.64 22.73
C ALA A 204 -2.38 -31.76 21.99
N ALA A 205 -2.83 -30.60 21.52
CA ALA A 205 -1.95 -29.56 21.02
C ALA A 205 -1.26 -28.89 22.22
N VAL A 206 0.07 -28.85 22.22
CA VAL A 206 0.86 -28.28 23.32
C VAL A 206 1.82 -27.22 22.79
N VAL A 207 2.06 -26.19 23.61
CA VAL A 207 2.97 -25.08 23.25
C VAL A 207 4.43 -25.51 23.43
N ALA A 208 4.69 -26.40 24.39
CA ALA A 208 6.00 -26.97 24.67
C ALA A 208 5.85 -28.45 25.07
N CYS A 209 6.90 -29.24 24.81
CA CYS A 209 6.99 -30.61 25.29
C CYS A 209 7.71 -30.57 26.63
N ASP A 210 7.06 -31.05 27.70
CA ASP A 210 7.77 -31.29 28.95
C ASP A 210 8.74 -32.47 28.76
N PRO A 211 9.93 -32.43 29.39
CA PRO A 211 10.82 -33.56 29.38
C PRO A 211 10.16 -34.78 30.04
N PRO A 212 10.44 -36.01 29.57
CA PRO A 212 9.90 -37.21 30.18
C PRO A 212 10.27 -37.21 31.67
N ARG A 213 9.26 -37.35 32.54
CA ARG A 213 9.50 -37.48 33.97
C ARG A 213 10.37 -38.72 34.21
N PRO A 214 11.43 -38.63 35.04
CA PRO A 214 12.14 -39.82 35.48
C PRO A 214 11.12 -40.79 36.07
N GLN A 215 11.13 -42.04 35.60
CA GLN A 215 10.39 -43.09 36.28
C GLN A 215 11.07 -43.27 37.64
N ASP A 216 10.38 -42.87 38.71
CA ASP A 216 10.81 -43.20 40.07
C ASP A 216 10.72 -44.74 40.21
N PRO A 217 11.80 -45.40 40.68
CA PRO A 217 11.90 -46.86 40.77
C PRO A 217 10.96 -47.49 41.81
#